data_AF-A0A376U244-F1
#
_entry.id   AF-A0A376U244-F1
#
_cell.length_a   1.000
_cell.length_b   1.000
_cell.length_c   1.000
_cell.angle_alpha   90.00
_cell.angle_beta   90.00
_cell.angle_gamma   90.00
#
_symmetry.space_group_name_H-M   'P 1'
#
loop_
_entity.id
_entity.type
_entity.pdbx_description
1 polymer ?
#
loop_
_entity_poly.entity_id
_entity_poly.type
_entity_poly.pdbx_seq_one_letter_code
_entity_poly.pdbx_strand_id
1 'polypeptide(L)'
;MPSTSFNALNTEAKLPCKLVLKPLGTTPDEITAICRDANYDDRCAGLVVWLHTFSPAKMWINGLTMLNKPLLQFHTQFNAALPWDSIDMDFMNLNQTAHGGREFGFIGARMRQQHAVVTGHWQDKQAHERIGSWMRQAVSKQDTRHLKVCRFGDNMREVAVTDGDKVAAQIKFGFSVNTWAVGDLVQVVNSISDGDVNALVDEYESCYTMTPATQIHGEKRQNVLEAARIELGMKRFLEQGGFHAFTTTFEDLHGLKQLPGLAVQRLMQQGYGFAAKATGKLPPCFAS
;
A
#
# COMPACT_ATOMS: atom_id res chain seq x y z
N MET A 1 8.53 -5.18 30.94
CA MET A 1 9.73 -5.04 30.08
C MET A 1 9.37 -4.85 28.61
N PRO A 2 8.54 -5.69 27.94
CA PRO A 2 8.23 -5.50 26.52
C PRO A 2 7.43 -4.23 26.20
N SER A 3 6.57 -3.78 27.14
CA SER A 3 5.79 -2.55 27.01
C SER A 3 6.67 -1.30 26.89
N THR A 4 7.81 -1.25 27.56
CA THR A 4 8.76 -0.13 27.48
C THR A 4 9.39 -0.04 26.10
N SER A 5 9.92 -1.16 25.58
CA SER A 5 10.51 -1.21 24.23
C SER A 5 9.48 -0.86 23.16
N PHE A 6 8.24 -1.32 23.31
CA PHE A 6 7.15 -1.01 22.40
C PHE A 6 6.81 0.49 22.36
N ASN A 7 6.65 1.14 23.52
CA ASN A 7 6.36 2.57 23.58
C ASN A 7 7.50 3.38 22.95
N ALA A 8 8.75 3.02 23.26
CA ALA A 8 9.93 3.66 22.68
C ALA A 8 10.00 3.52 21.15
N LEU A 9 9.68 2.34 20.60
CA LEU A 9 9.62 2.15 19.15
C LEU A 9 8.56 3.06 18.49
N ASN A 10 7.39 3.22 19.12
CA ASN A 10 6.36 4.11 18.59
C ASN A 10 6.73 5.61 18.66
N THR A 11 7.53 6.03 19.65
CA THR A 11 7.91 7.43 19.83
C THR A 11 9.21 7.82 19.12
N GLU A 12 10.18 6.92 19.04
CA GLU A 12 11.57 7.25 18.64
C GLU A 12 11.97 6.65 17.30
N ALA A 13 11.45 5.47 16.94
CA ALA A 13 11.95 4.72 15.78
C ALA A 13 11.45 5.23 14.41
N LYS A 14 10.58 6.26 14.39
CA LYS A 14 10.04 6.89 13.16
C LYS A 14 9.48 5.88 12.16
N LEU A 15 8.78 4.85 12.67
CA LEU A 15 8.15 3.82 11.86
C LEU A 15 6.98 4.40 11.04
N PRO A 16 6.66 3.83 9.87
CA PRO A 16 5.65 4.39 8.95
C PRO A 16 4.21 4.31 9.49
N CYS A 17 3.94 3.43 10.46
CA CYS A 17 2.66 3.35 11.15
C CYS A 17 2.85 2.88 12.59
N LYS A 18 1.80 2.98 13.41
CA LYS A 18 1.86 2.63 14.83
C LYS A 18 1.93 1.11 15.02
N LEU A 19 2.81 0.65 15.88
CA LEU A 19 2.71 -0.68 16.46
C LEU A 19 1.60 -0.67 17.52
N VAL A 20 0.83 -1.75 17.63
CA VAL A 20 -0.18 -1.95 18.69
C VAL A 20 0.17 -3.22 19.47
N LEU A 21 0.49 -3.09 20.76
CA LEU A 21 0.85 -4.21 21.61
C LEU A 21 -0.41 -5.04 21.90
N LYS A 22 -0.30 -6.36 21.72
CA LYS A 22 -1.36 -7.32 22.02
C LYS A 22 -1.04 -8.07 23.32
N PRO A 23 -2.04 -8.71 23.95
CA PRO A 23 -1.80 -9.64 25.06
C PRO A 23 -0.76 -10.71 24.70
N LEU A 24 -0.13 -11.29 25.71
CA LEU A 24 0.85 -12.36 25.52
C LEU A 24 0.18 -13.61 24.92
N GLY A 25 0.83 -14.25 23.95
CA GLY A 25 0.43 -15.54 23.42
C GLY A 25 1.13 -16.67 24.16
N THR A 26 0.52 -17.17 25.23
CA THR A 26 1.10 -18.20 26.10
C THR A 26 0.49 -19.58 25.86
N THR A 27 -0.72 -19.62 25.29
CA THR A 27 -1.43 -20.86 24.94
C THR A 27 -1.78 -20.93 23.45
N PRO A 28 -2.07 -22.13 22.89
CA PRO A 28 -2.51 -22.26 21.50
C PRO A 28 -3.77 -21.44 21.19
N ASP A 29 -4.71 -21.37 22.12
CA ASP A 29 -5.99 -20.66 21.94
C ASP A 29 -5.80 -19.15 21.94
N GLU A 30 -4.93 -18.62 22.81
CA GLU A 30 -4.56 -17.20 22.81
C GLU A 30 -3.89 -16.79 21.50
N ILE A 31 -2.92 -17.59 21.02
CA ILE A 31 -2.22 -17.32 19.76
C ILE A 31 -3.21 -17.38 18.59
N THR A 32 -4.08 -18.39 18.57
CA THR A 32 -5.11 -18.54 17.53
C THR A 32 -6.09 -17.36 17.56
N ALA A 33 -6.49 -16.89 18.74
CA ALA A 33 -7.33 -15.70 18.88
C ALA A 33 -6.64 -14.45 18.34
N ILE A 34 -5.36 -14.22 18.65
CA ILE A 34 -4.59 -13.09 18.11
C ILE A 34 -4.55 -13.14 16.57
N CYS A 35 -4.30 -14.31 15.97
CA CYS A 35 -4.28 -14.45 14.51
C CYS A 35 -5.67 -14.24 13.88
N ARG A 36 -6.73 -14.74 14.52
CA ARG A 36 -8.12 -14.51 14.09
C ARG A 36 -8.47 -13.02 14.12
N ASP A 37 -8.16 -12.34 15.21
CA ASP A 37 -8.43 -10.91 15.36
C ASP A 37 -7.61 -10.08 14.36
N ALA A 38 -6.37 -10.47 14.10
CA ALA A 38 -5.51 -9.83 13.11
C ALA A 38 -6.07 -9.95 11.69
N ASN A 39 -6.66 -11.09 11.34
CA ASN A 39 -7.32 -11.27 10.06
C ASN A 39 -8.59 -10.42 9.91
N TYR A 40 -9.31 -10.19 11.01
CA TYR A 40 -10.60 -9.50 11.03
C TYR A 40 -10.46 -7.97 11.08
N ASP A 41 -9.45 -7.41 11.76
CA ASP A 41 -9.26 -5.96 11.80
C ASP A 41 -8.66 -5.46 10.48
N ASP A 42 -9.45 -4.73 9.70
CA ASP A 42 -9.04 -4.13 8.42
C ASP A 42 -7.84 -3.18 8.56
N ARG A 43 -7.63 -2.60 9.75
CA ARG A 43 -6.49 -1.72 10.04
C ARG A 43 -5.22 -2.51 10.37
N CYS A 44 -5.31 -3.80 10.63
CA CYS A 44 -4.15 -4.66 10.85
C CYS A 44 -3.45 -4.93 9.52
N ALA A 45 -2.30 -4.30 9.33
CA ALA A 45 -1.48 -4.48 8.13
C ALA A 45 -0.61 -5.75 8.18
N GLY A 46 -0.23 -6.21 9.38
CA GLY A 46 0.67 -7.34 9.60
C GLY A 46 0.98 -7.56 11.09
N LEU A 47 1.67 -8.66 11.40
CA LEU A 47 2.12 -8.99 12.74
C LEU A 47 3.65 -8.91 12.84
N VAL A 48 4.14 -8.17 13.83
CA VAL A 48 5.54 -8.20 14.27
C VAL A 48 5.60 -9.05 15.55
N VAL A 49 6.32 -10.15 15.51
CA VAL A 49 6.38 -11.13 16.59
C VAL A 49 7.77 -11.14 17.22
N TRP A 50 7.82 -10.97 18.53
CA TRP A 50 9.04 -11.13 19.34
C TRP A 50 8.84 -12.28 20.33
N LEU A 51 9.67 -13.31 20.19
CA LEU A 51 9.67 -14.48 21.05
C LEU A 51 10.55 -14.20 22.27
N HIS A 52 10.01 -13.44 23.23
CA HIS A 52 10.76 -13.02 24.42
C HIS A 52 11.29 -14.22 25.23
N THR A 53 10.40 -15.19 25.47
CA THR A 53 10.73 -16.49 26.08
C THR A 53 10.63 -17.61 25.05
N PHE A 54 10.93 -18.84 25.48
CA PHE A 54 10.66 -20.01 24.67
C PHE A 54 9.15 -20.24 24.56
N SER A 55 8.62 -20.19 23.35
CA SER A 55 7.20 -20.45 23.06
C SER A 55 7.13 -21.65 22.12
N PRO A 56 6.81 -22.87 22.63
CA PRO A 56 6.79 -24.09 21.82
C PRO A 56 5.98 -23.94 20.53
N ALA A 57 6.63 -24.16 19.38
CA ALA A 57 6.07 -23.73 18.11
C ALA A 57 4.79 -24.49 17.68
N LYS A 58 4.52 -25.66 18.26
CA LYS A 58 3.25 -26.37 18.05
C LYS A 58 2.03 -25.53 18.44
N MET A 59 2.15 -24.65 19.42
CA MET A 59 1.05 -23.78 19.86
C MET A 59 0.65 -22.76 18.76
N TRP A 60 1.58 -22.46 17.85
CA TRP A 60 1.38 -21.47 16.79
C TRP A 60 0.73 -22.06 15.53
N ILE A 61 0.66 -23.38 15.39
CA ILE A 61 0.26 -24.04 14.13
C ILE A 61 -1.12 -23.57 13.67
N ASN A 62 -2.14 -23.62 14.52
CA ASN A 62 -3.50 -23.27 14.12
C ASN A 62 -3.62 -21.79 13.75
N GLY A 63 -3.06 -20.90 14.59
CA GLY A 63 -3.02 -19.46 14.31
C GLY A 63 -2.29 -19.12 13.02
N LEU A 64 -1.08 -19.65 12.82
CA LEU A 64 -0.29 -19.43 11.61
C LEU A 64 -0.96 -20.02 10.36
N THR A 65 -1.65 -21.15 10.48
CA THR A 65 -2.35 -21.79 9.34
C THR A 65 -3.46 -20.90 8.80
N MET A 66 -4.19 -20.19 9.66
CA MET A 66 -5.28 -19.31 9.23
C MET A 66 -4.86 -17.86 8.94
N LEU A 67 -3.68 -17.43 9.40
CA LEU A 67 -3.23 -16.04 9.27
C LEU A 67 -3.06 -15.62 7.79
N ASN A 68 -3.79 -14.59 7.37
CA ASN A 68 -3.75 -14.03 6.01
C ASN A 68 -3.01 -12.68 5.92
N LYS A 69 -2.58 -12.16 7.08
CA LYS A 69 -1.75 -10.96 7.22
C LYS A 69 -0.26 -11.33 7.20
N PRO A 70 0.62 -10.49 6.63
CA PRO A 70 2.05 -10.73 6.59
C PRO A 70 2.66 -10.78 8.00
N LEU A 71 3.73 -11.54 8.17
CA LEU A 71 4.40 -11.77 9.46
C LEU A 71 5.90 -11.44 9.39
N LEU A 72 6.39 -10.73 10.40
CA LEU A 72 7.80 -10.47 10.65
C LEU A 72 8.18 -10.94 12.05
N GLN A 73 9.25 -11.72 12.14
CA GLN A 73 9.92 -12.00 13.40
C GLN A 73 10.94 -10.89 13.68
N PHE A 74 10.74 -10.17 14.80
CA PHE A 74 11.78 -9.31 15.34
C PHE A 74 12.62 -10.12 16.34
N HIS A 75 13.74 -10.65 15.84
CA HIS A 75 14.69 -11.45 16.61
C HIS A 75 15.60 -10.54 17.43
N THR A 76 15.05 -10.04 18.54
CA THR A 76 15.67 -9.03 19.40
C THR A 76 15.82 -9.51 20.85
N GLN A 77 16.53 -8.73 21.66
CA GLN A 77 16.69 -8.97 23.10
C GLN A 77 16.52 -7.65 23.85
N PHE A 78 15.98 -7.70 25.08
CA PHE A 78 15.76 -6.50 25.88
C PHE A 78 17.07 -5.78 26.22
N ASN A 79 18.05 -6.53 26.72
CA ASN A 79 19.38 -6.04 27.05
C ASN A 79 20.27 -6.07 25.81
N ALA A 80 21.11 -5.04 25.63
CA ALA A 80 22.08 -4.99 24.53
C ALA A 80 23.33 -5.85 24.82
N ALA A 81 23.85 -5.74 26.04
CA ALA A 81 24.97 -6.54 26.53
C ALA A 81 24.49 -7.57 27.57
N LEU A 82 25.23 -8.67 27.69
CA LEU A 82 25.00 -9.66 28.74
C LEU A 82 25.53 -9.13 30.08
N PRO A 83 24.79 -9.29 31.19
CA PRO A 83 25.25 -8.88 32.51
C PRO A 83 26.18 -9.93 33.10
N TRP A 84 27.44 -9.99 32.66
CA TRP A 84 28.38 -11.08 32.99
C TRP A 84 28.53 -11.35 34.50
N ASP A 85 28.53 -10.29 35.31
CA ASP A 85 28.77 -10.41 36.75
C ASP A 85 27.51 -10.80 37.55
N SER A 86 26.32 -10.74 36.94
CA SER A 86 25.04 -10.98 37.62
C SER A 86 24.08 -11.91 36.87
N ILE A 87 24.51 -12.49 35.75
CA ILE A 87 23.70 -13.44 34.99
C ILE A 87 23.45 -14.71 35.80
N ASP A 88 22.18 -15.09 35.91
CA ASP A 88 21.73 -16.25 36.66
C ASP A 88 20.61 -17.01 35.90
N MET A 89 20.05 -18.04 36.55
CA MET A 89 18.99 -18.85 35.93
C MET A 89 17.67 -18.09 35.75
N ASP A 90 17.37 -17.10 36.59
CA ASP A 90 16.16 -16.29 36.44
C ASP A 90 16.26 -15.41 35.19
N PHE A 91 17.41 -14.79 34.97
CA PHE A 91 17.71 -14.08 33.72
C PHE A 91 17.60 -15.01 32.51
N MET A 92 18.21 -16.20 32.57
CA MET A 92 18.23 -17.15 31.45
C MET A 92 16.82 -17.69 31.10
N ASN A 93 15.97 -17.91 32.09
CA ASN A 93 14.58 -18.33 31.88
C ASN A 93 13.74 -17.23 31.20
N LEU A 94 14.06 -15.97 31.47
CA LEU A 94 13.32 -14.81 30.99
C LEU A 94 13.79 -14.31 29.61
N ASN A 95 15.10 -14.21 29.36
CA ASN A 95 15.68 -13.51 28.21
C ASN A 95 16.20 -14.46 27.12
N GLN A 96 15.34 -15.36 26.65
CA GLN A 96 15.73 -16.53 25.86
C GLN A 96 15.32 -16.51 24.38
N THR A 97 15.22 -15.32 23.77
CA THR A 97 14.92 -15.19 22.33
C THR A 97 15.93 -15.90 21.44
N ALA A 98 17.18 -16.05 21.88
CA ALA A 98 18.25 -16.70 21.12
C ALA A 98 17.86 -18.11 20.62
N HIS A 99 17.20 -18.93 21.45
CA HIS A 99 16.67 -20.24 21.04
C HIS A 99 15.16 -20.22 20.78
N GLY A 100 14.37 -19.45 21.54
CA GLY A 100 12.93 -19.33 21.30
C GLY A 100 12.59 -18.81 19.90
N GLY A 101 13.37 -17.86 19.41
CA GLY A 101 13.23 -17.35 18.05
C GLY A 101 13.62 -18.36 16.96
N ARG A 102 14.54 -19.29 17.23
CA ARG A 102 14.94 -20.33 16.27
C ARG A 102 13.86 -21.41 16.14
N GLU A 103 13.24 -21.80 17.24
CA GLU A 103 12.10 -22.72 17.27
C GLU A 103 10.91 -22.15 16.48
N PHE A 104 10.61 -20.86 16.65
CA PHE A 104 9.60 -20.19 15.84
C PHE A 104 10.00 -20.10 14.35
N GLY A 105 11.28 -19.85 14.05
CA GLY A 105 11.79 -19.90 12.68
C GLY A 105 11.62 -21.28 12.02
N PHE A 106 11.79 -22.37 12.79
CA PHE A 106 11.57 -23.72 12.30
C PHE A 106 10.13 -23.95 11.83
N ILE A 107 9.12 -23.54 12.60
CA ILE A 107 7.72 -23.80 12.19
C ILE A 107 7.33 -23.00 10.94
N GLY A 108 7.82 -21.77 10.81
CA GLY A 108 7.65 -20.96 9.60
C GLY A 108 8.23 -21.63 8.36
N ALA A 109 9.49 -22.10 8.46
CA ALA A 109 10.16 -22.84 7.40
C ALA A 109 9.44 -24.17 7.09
N ARG A 110 9.02 -24.92 8.12
CA ARG A 110 8.33 -26.20 7.98
C ARG A 110 6.98 -26.07 7.27
N MET A 111 6.26 -24.97 7.52
CA MET A 111 4.98 -24.63 6.89
C MET A 111 5.15 -23.94 5.53
N ARG A 112 6.39 -23.63 5.11
CA ARG A 112 6.72 -22.90 3.88
C ARG A 112 6.05 -21.52 3.81
N GLN A 113 5.94 -20.85 4.95
CA GLN A 113 5.37 -19.51 5.02
C GLN A 113 6.44 -18.43 4.79
N GLN A 114 6.05 -17.32 4.17
CA GLN A 114 6.92 -16.16 4.04
C GLN A 114 6.99 -15.40 5.36
N HIS A 115 8.03 -15.67 6.14
CA HIS A 115 8.32 -14.99 7.39
C HIS A 115 9.54 -14.09 7.20
N ALA A 116 9.35 -12.77 7.30
CA ALA A 116 10.47 -11.84 7.32
C ALA A 116 11.18 -11.95 8.68
N VAL A 117 12.51 -11.80 8.70
CA VAL A 117 13.29 -11.84 9.94
C VAL A 117 14.22 -10.63 9.99
N VAL A 118 14.11 -9.87 11.07
CA VAL A 118 15.06 -8.81 11.42
C VAL A 118 15.71 -9.17 12.74
N THR A 119 17.04 -9.27 12.72
CA THR A 119 17.86 -9.48 13.93
C THR A 119 18.55 -8.18 14.28
N GLY A 120 18.52 -7.82 15.56
CA GLY A 120 19.15 -6.61 16.09
C GLY A 120 18.59 -6.24 17.45
N HIS A 121 19.31 -5.42 18.22
CA HIS A 121 18.79 -4.87 19.47
C HIS A 121 17.63 -3.91 19.18
N TRP A 122 16.66 -3.80 20.09
CA TRP A 122 15.46 -2.99 19.84
C TRP A 122 15.72 -1.49 19.77
N GLN A 123 16.90 -1.01 20.18
CA GLN A 123 17.34 0.38 20.01
C GLN A 123 18.22 0.59 18.76
N ASP A 124 18.53 -0.46 18.00
CA ASP A 124 19.34 -0.37 16.80
C ASP A 124 18.57 0.31 15.65
N LYS A 125 19.11 1.43 15.17
CA LYS A 125 18.54 2.21 14.06
C LYS A 125 18.49 1.40 12.76
N GLN A 126 19.45 0.52 12.50
CA GLN A 126 19.41 -0.34 11.31
C GLN A 126 18.26 -1.35 11.39
N ALA A 127 17.98 -1.87 12.59
CA ALA A 127 16.81 -2.72 12.80
C ALA A 127 15.50 -1.94 12.57
N HIS A 128 15.43 -0.68 13.04
CA HIS A 128 14.27 0.18 12.81
C HIS A 128 14.00 0.42 11.33
N GLU A 129 15.03 0.74 10.55
CA GLU A 129 14.91 0.97 9.10
C GLU A 129 14.39 -0.29 8.38
N ARG A 130 14.92 -1.47 8.75
CA ARG A 130 14.49 -2.76 8.16
C ARG A 130 13.05 -3.10 8.52
N ILE A 131 12.66 -2.89 9.78
CA ILE A 131 11.27 -3.09 10.23
C ILE A 131 10.34 -2.10 9.51
N GLY A 132 10.71 -0.82 9.43
CA GLY A 132 9.94 0.20 8.75
C GLY A 132 9.75 -0.10 7.26
N SER A 133 10.81 -0.58 6.58
CA SER A 133 10.73 -1.03 5.19
C SER A 133 9.71 -2.17 5.01
N TRP A 134 9.77 -3.18 5.89
CA TRP A 134 8.78 -4.27 5.87
C TRP A 134 7.36 -3.77 6.18
N MET A 135 7.19 -2.83 7.11
CA MET A 135 5.88 -2.25 7.43
C MET A 135 5.26 -1.54 6.23
N ARG A 136 6.05 -0.83 5.41
CA ARG A 136 5.54 -0.22 4.16
C ARG A 136 5.02 -1.28 3.19
N GLN A 137 5.72 -2.41 3.05
CA GLN A 137 5.27 -3.52 2.21
C GLN A 137 4.00 -4.18 2.78
N ALA A 138 3.90 -4.32 4.10
CA ALA A 138 2.71 -4.86 4.76
C ALA A 138 1.48 -3.98 4.51
N VAL A 139 1.62 -2.65 4.62
CA VAL A 139 0.57 -1.68 4.28
C VAL A 139 0.20 -1.76 2.80
N SER A 140 1.18 -1.73 1.89
CA SER A 140 0.93 -1.83 0.45
C SER A 140 0.17 -3.11 0.06
N LYS A 141 0.47 -4.24 0.70
CA LYS A 141 -0.26 -5.50 0.48
C LYS A 141 -1.74 -5.40 0.87
N GLN A 142 -2.09 -4.65 1.92
CA GLN A 142 -3.50 -4.43 2.29
C GLN A 142 -4.16 -3.47 1.30
N ASP A 143 -3.54 -2.33 1.04
CA ASP A 143 -4.10 -1.30 0.15
C ASP A 143 -4.39 -1.84 -1.26
N THR A 144 -3.45 -2.63 -1.81
CA THR A 144 -3.61 -3.28 -3.12
C THR A 144 -4.85 -4.19 -3.20
N ARG A 145 -5.30 -4.78 -2.08
CA ARG A 145 -6.52 -5.61 -2.06
C ARG A 145 -7.80 -4.79 -2.23
N HIS A 146 -7.75 -3.48 -1.99
CA HIS A 146 -8.87 -2.55 -2.15
C HIS A 146 -8.74 -1.68 -3.41
N LEU A 147 -7.61 -1.75 -4.10
CA LEU A 147 -7.34 -0.95 -5.30
C LEU A 147 -8.34 -1.28 -6.42
N LYS A 148 -8.91 -0.21 -7.00
CA LYS A 148 -9.84 -0.29 -8.14
C LYS A 148 -9.30 0.49 -9.32
N VAL A 149 -9.16 -0.20 -10.46
CA VAL A 149 -8.70 0.39 -11.72
C VAL A 149 -9.89 0.62 -12.65
N CYS A 150 -10.06 1.86 -13.09
CA CYS A 150 -11.02 2.26 -14.12
C CYS A 150 -10.36 2.35 -15.49
N ARG A 151 -10.81 1.57 -16.47
CA ARG A 151 -10.33 1.69 -17.85
C ARG A 151 -11.33 2.48 -18.67
N PHE A 152 -10.85 3.51 -19.37
CA PHE A 152 -11.61 4.20 -20.41
C PHE A 152 -11.18 3.65 -21.78
N GLY A 153 -12.01 2.76 -22.33
CA GLY A 153 -11.70 1.98 -23.53
C GLY A 153 -10.91 0.69 -23.25
N ASP A 154 -10.56 -0.02 -24.32
CA ASP A 154 -9.82 -1.28 -24.25
C ASP A 154 -8.35 -1.11 -24.68
N ASN A 155 -7.57 -2.19 -24.57
CA ASN A 155 -6.18 -2.26 -25.00
C ASN A 155 -6.01 -1.69 -26.42
N MET A 156 -4.86 -1.05 -26.67
CA MET A 156 -4.48 -0.73 -28.05
C MET A 156 -4.44 -2.02 -28.88
N ARG A 157 -5.07 -1.99 -30.06
CA ARG A 157 -5.15 -3.14 -30.97
C ARG A 157 -3.77 -3.71 -31.27
N GLU A 158 -3.69 -5.02 -31.40
CA GLU A 158 -2.48 -5.79 -31.72
C GLU A 158 -1.33 -5.68 -30.69
N VAL A 159 -1.58 -5.17 -29.47
CA VAL A 159 -0.55 -5.06 -28.41
C VAL A 159 -0.64 -6.22 -27.41
N ALA A 160 0.41 -7.04 -27.37
CA ALA A 160 0.46 -8.21 -26.48
C ALA A 160 0.76 -7.88 -25.00
N VAL A 161 1.76 -7.03 -24.72
CA VAL A 161 2.30 -6.89 -23.35
C VAL A 161 1.31 -6.26 -22.35
N THR A 162 0.41 -5.42 -22.85
CA THR A 162 -0.57 -4.68 -22.06
C THR A 162 -1.83 -5.48 -21.80
N ASP A 163 -2.02 -6.57 -22.53
CA ASP A 163 -3.08 -7.55 -22.31
C ASP A 163 -2.69 -8.51 -21.17
N GLY A 164 -3.66 -9.31 -20.74
CA GLY A 164 -3.48 -10.33 -19.72
C GLY A 164 -4.76 -10.69 -18.98
N ASP A 165 -4.62 -11.66 -18.10
CA ASP A 165 -5.72 -12.21 -17.32
C ASP A 165 -6.02 -11.35 -16.08
N LYS A 166 -7.07 -10.53 -16.19
CA LYS A 166 -7.57 -9.65 -15.12
C LYS A 166 -8.12 -10.46 -13.93
N VAL A 167 -8.70 -11.64 -14.19
CA VAL A 167 -9.22 -12.54 -13.13
C VAL A 167 -8.06 -13.10 -12.32
N ALA A 168 -7.00 -13.58 -12.98
CA ALA A 168 -5.79 -14.06 -12.30
C ALA A 168 -5.12 -12.95 -11.49
N ALA A 169 -5.07 -11.72 -12.01
CA ALA A 169 -4.53 -10.56 -11.29
C ALA A 169 -5.33 -10.27 -10.00
N GLN A 170 -6.66 -10.31 -10.07
CA GLN A 170 -7.52 -10.12 -8.90
C GLN A 170 -7.38 -11.26 -7.88
N ILE A 171 -7.29 -12.52 -8.31
CA ILE A 171 -7.02 -13.63 -7.38
C ILE A 171 -5.68 -13.43 -6.67
N LYS A 172 -4.62 -13.13 -7.43
CA LYS A 172 -3.26 -13.05 -6.92
C LYS A 172 -3.04 -11.83 -6.03
N PHE A 173 -3.44 -10.64 -6.48
CA PHE A 173 -3.13 -9.35 -5.86
C PHE A 173 -4.34 -8.66 -5.21
N GLY A 174 -5.55 -8.96 -5.68
CA GLY A 174 -6.83 -8.46 -5.15
C GLY A 174 -7.36 -7.18 -5.77
N PHE A 175 -6.54 -6.44 -6.52
CA PHE A 175 -7.04 -5.26 -7.20
C PHE A 175 -8.03 -5.65 -8.30
N SER A 176 -9.05 -4.81 -8.49
CA SER A 176 -10.06 -5.00 -9.53
C SER A 176 -9.75 -4.14 -10.75
N VAL A 177 -10.01 -4.67 -11.95
CA VAL A 177 -9.81 -3.95 -13.21
C VAL A 177 -11.06 -4.11 -14.06
N ASN A 178 -11.79 -3.02 -14.25
CA ASN A 178 -13.02 -3.00 -15.06
C ASN A 178 -13.00 -1.82 -16.02
N THR A 179 -13.80 -1.92 -17.08
CA THR A 179 -13.87 -0.92 -18.14
C THR A 179 -15.20 -0.18 -18.09
N TRP A 180 -15.13 1.14 -18.20
CA TRP A 180 -16.26 2.02 -18.43
C TRP A 180 -16.17 2.59 -19.84
N ALA A 181 -17.33 2.82 -20.45
CA ALA A 181 -17.36 3.38 -21.80
C ALA A 181 -16.79 4.80 -21.78
N VAL A 182 -16.04 5.19 -22.83
CA VAL A 182 -15.56 6.57 -22.97
C VAL A 182 -16.72 7.56 -22.97
N GLY A 183 -17.88 7.16 -23.50
CA GLY A 183 -19.12 7.94 -23.43
C GLY A 183 -19.59 8.27 -22.02
N ASP A 184 -19.38 7.39 -21.03
CA ASP A 184 -19.74 7.65 -19.63
C ASP A 184 -18.87 8.78 -19.06
N LEU A 185 -17.57 8.75 -19.37
CA LEU A 185 -16.66 9.83 -18.99
C LEU A 185 -17.04 11.15 -19.69
N VAL A 186 -17.38 11.10 -20.97
CA VAL A 186 -17.78 12.27 -21.75
C VAL A 186 -19.01 12.96 -21.14
N GLN A 187 -19.98 12.20 -20.64
CA GLN A 187 -21.14 12.78 -19.94
C GLN A 187 -20.71 13.60 -18.72
N VAL A 188 -19.78 13.07 -17.91
CA VAL A 188 -19.29 13.79 -16.72
C VAL A 188 -18.47 15.02 -17.12
N VAL A 189 -17.57 14.91 -18.10
CA VAL A 189 -16.78 16.03 -18.63
C VAL A 189 -17.68 17.16 -19.15
N ASN A 190 -18.74 16.82 -19.88
CA ASN A 190 -19.69 17.81 -20.43
C ASN A 190 -20.57 18.45 -19.35
N SER A 191 -20.70 17.84 -18.17
CA SER A 191 -21.46 18.37 -17.03
C SER A 191 -20.69 19.34 -16.13
N ILE A 192 -19.39 19.52 -16.36
CA ILE A 192 -18.56 20.42 -15.54
C ILE A 192 -18.97 21.87 -15.82
N SER A 193 -19.09 22.69 -14.77
CA SER A 193 -19.47 24.09 -14.92
C SER A 193 -18.31 24.93 -15.44
N ASP A 194 -18.60 25.99 -16.20
CA ASP A 194 -17.57 26.91 -16.68
C ASP A 194 -16.85 27.62 -15.53
N GLY A 195 -17.55 27.85 -14.40
CA GLY A 195 -16.96 28.40 -13.18
C GLY A 195 -15.86 27.51 -12.61
N ASP A 196 -16.11 26.20 -12.48
CA ASP A 196 -15.11 25.24 -11.99
C ASP A 196 -13.91 25.17 -12.94
N VAL A 197 -14.16 25.18 -14.25
CA VAL A 197 -13.10 25.17 -15.27
C VAL A 197 -12.21 26.40 -15.13
N ASN A 198 -12.80 27.59 -15.03
CA ASN A 198 -12.04 28.83 -14.89
C ASN A 198 -11.20 28.83 -13.60
N ALA A 199 -11.78 28.39 -12.48
CA ALA A 199 -11.08 28.31 -11.20
C ALA A 199 -9.86 27.36 -11.26
N LEU A 200 -9.99 26.22 -11.95
CA LEU A 200 -8.85 25.31 -12.14
C LEU A 200 -7.78 25.92 -13.07
N VAL A 201 -8.18 26.70 -14.07
CA VAL A 201 -7.19 27.40 -14.92
C VAL A 201 -6.47 28.51 -14.15
N ASP A 202 -7.12 29.21 -13.23
CA ASP A 202 -6.44 30.15 -12.33
C ASP A 202 -5.37 29.43 -11.49
N GLU A 203 -5.67 28.21 -11.02
CA GLU A 203 -4.68 27.35 -10.36
C GLU A 203 -3.52 27.02 -11.31
N TYR A 204 -3.78 26.67 -12.58
CA TYR A 204 -2.72 26.42 -13.56
C TYR A 204 -1.81 27.63 -13.75
N GLU A 205 -2.37 28.84 -13.83
CA GLU A 205 -1.60 30.08 -13.96
C GLU A 205 -0.69 30.35 -12.76
N SER A 206 -1.13 29.97 -11.55
CA SER A 206 -0.31 30.09 -10.34
C SER A 206 0.76 29.00 -10.22
N CYS A 207 0.52 27.83 -10.79
CA CYS A 207 1.38 26.65 -10.65
C CYS A 207 2.42 26.50 -11.76
N TYR A 208 2.17 27.06 -12.94
CA TYR A 208 2.95 26.79 -14.14
C TYR A 208 3.31 28.04 -14.93
N THR A 209 4.44 27.97 -15.64
CA THR A 209 4.81 28.98 -16.63
C THR A 209 4.00 28.77 -17.92
N MET A 210 2.96 29.58 -18.10
CA MET A 210 2.11 29.55 -19.29
C MET A 210 2.84 30.19 -20.49
N THR A 211 2.90 29.49 -21.62
CA THR A 211 3.44 30.06 -22.87
C THR A 211 2.49 31.14 -23.41
N PRO A 212 2.96 32.10 -24.24
CA PRO A 212 2.10 33.15 -24.79
C PRO A 212 0.83 32.62 -25.49
N ALA A 213 0.93 31.49 -26.19
CA ALA A 213 -0.23 30.87 -26.86
C ALA A 213 -1.28 30.30 -25.89
N THR A 214 -0.92 30.05 -24.62
CA THR A 214 -1.79 29.43 -23.59
C THR A 214 -2.34 30.43 -22.57
N GLN A 215 -1.82 31.65 -22.54
CA GLN A 215 -2.28 32.74 -21.67
C GLN A 215 -3.66 33.27 -22.11
N ILE A 216 -4.23 34.17 -21.30
CA ILE A 216 -5.44 34.92 -21.67
C ILE A 216 -5.20 35.63 -23.02
N HIS A 217 -6.18 35.54 -23.92
CA HIS A 217 -6.08 35.99 -25.34
C HIS A 217 -5.09 35.22 -26.23
N GLY A 218 -4.43 34.17 -25.72
CA GLY A 218 -3.58 33.28 -26.51
C GLY A 218 -4.38 32.39 -27.46
N GLU A 219 -3.82 32.08 -28.63
CA GLU A 219 -4.47 31.31 -29.70
C GLU A 219 -4.88 29.87 -29.31
N LYS A 220 -4.29 29.30 -28.26
CA LYS A 220 -4.59 27.96 -27.74
C LYS A 220 -5.25 28.00 -26.35
N ARG A 221 -5.73 29.16 -25.88
CA ARG A 221 -6.39 29.27 -24.57
C ARG A 221 -7.57 28.32 -24.43
N GLN A 222 -8.36 28.14 -25.49
CA GLN A 222 -9.48 27.19 -25.45
C GLN A 222 -9.03 25.76 -25.16
N ASN A 223 -7.88 25.32 -25.68
CA ASN A 223 -7.37 23.97 -25.43
C ASN A 223 -6.98 23.75 -23.95
N VAL A 224 -6.56 24.82 -23.27
CA VAL A 224 -6.30 24.79 -21.81
C VAL A 224 -7.60 24.64 -21.04
N LEU A 225 -8.66 25.37 -21.42
CA LEU A 225 -9.99 25.23 -20.82
C LEU A 225 -10.56 23.82 -21.03
N GLU A 226 -10.41 23.25 -22.24
CA GLU A 226 -10.81 21.86 -22.50
C GLU A 226 -9.98 20.86 -21.69
N ALA A 227 -8.69 21.11 -21.46
CA ALA A 227 -7.85 20.26 -20.62
C ALA A 227 -8.32 20.27 -19.16
N ALA A 228 -8.64 21.45 -18.63
CA ALA A 228 -9.19 21.63 -17.30
C ALA A 228 -10.55 20.95 -17.15
N ARG A 229 -11.43 21.06 -18.14
CA ARG A 229 -12.72 20.36 -18.15
C ARG A 229 -12.56 18.85 -18.11
N ILE A 230 -11.63 18.30 -18.90
CA ILE A 230 -11.30 16.87 -18.88
C ILE A 230 -10.75 16.47 -17.50
N GLU A 231 -9.83 17.24 -16.90
CA GLU A 231 -9.30 16.96 -15.56
C GLU A 231 -10.39 16.87 -14.51
N LEU A 232 -11.27 17.87 -14.45
CA LEU A 232 -12.38 17.91 -13.49
C LEU A 232 -13.37 16.76 -13.71
N GLY A 233 -13.70 16.47 -14.98
CA GLY A 233 -14.59 15.36 -15.32
C GLY A 233 -14.02 14.01 -14.94
N MET A 234 -12.74 13.77 -15.26
CA MET A 234 -12.03 12.55 -14.87
C MET A 234 -11.92 12.44 -13.36
N LYS A 235 -11.50 13.50 -12.66
CA LYS A 235 -11.39 13.51 -11.20
C LYS A 235 -12.72 13.18 -10.54
N ARG A 236 -13.81 13.84 -10.94
CA ARG A 236 -15.15 13.60 -10.41
C ARG A 236 -15.60 12.16 -10.65
N PHE A 237 -15.36 11.61 -11.84
CA PHE A 237 -15.68 10.22 -12.16
C PHE A 237 -14.89 9.25 -11.26
N LEU A 238 -13.59 9.49 -11.08
CA LEU A 238 -12.71 8.64 -10.29
C LEU A 238 -13.10 8.64 -8.81
N GLU A 239 -13.36 9.83 -8.24
CA GLU A 239 -13.76 10.00 -6.85
C GLU A 239 -15.12 9.34 -6.57
N GLN A 240 -16.12 9.56 -7.42
CA GLN A 240 -17.45 8.98 -7.25
C GLN A 240 -17.45 7.43 -7.34
N GLY A 241 -16.58 6.88 -8.19
CA GLY A 241 -16.43 5.43 -8.33
C GLY A 241 -15.51 4.79 -7.28
N GLY A 242 -14.82 5.59 -6.46
CA GLY A 242 -13.78 5.12 -5.54
C GLY A 242 -12.61 4.44 -6.27
N PHE A 243 -12.25 4.95 -7.44
CA PHE A 243 -11.12 4.46 -8.22
C PHE A 243 -9.81 5.07 -7.72
N HIS A 244 -8.74 4.28 -7.77
CA HIS A 244 -7.41 4.68 -7.30
C HIS A 244 -6.42 4.75 -8.46
N ALA A 245 -6.78 4.16 -9.59
CA ALA A 245 -5.98 4.19 -10.79
C ALA A 245 -6.88 4.12 -12.03
N PHE A 246 -6.34 4.55 -13.16
CA PHE A 246 -7.06 4.50 -14.42
C PHE A 246 -6.16 4.36 -15.63
N THR A 247 -6.78 4.11 -16.77
CA THR A 247 -6.08 4.04 -18.04
C THR A 247 -6.89 4.68 -19.15
N THR A 248 -6.22 5.17 -20.19
CA THR A 248 -6.84 5.71 -21.41
C THR A 248 -6.30 5.00 -22.65
N THR A 249 -7.03 5.07 -23.76
CA THR A 249 -6.57 4.66 -25.08
C THR A 249 -6.81 5.79 -26.08
N PHE A 250 -5.85 6.04 -26.98
CA PHE A 250 -6.03 7.05 -28.03
C PHE A 250 -6.85 6.51 -29.22
N GLU A 251 -7.08 5.20 -29.29
CA GLU A 251 -7.87 4.57 -30.35
C GLU A 251 -9.39 4.68 -30.11
N ASP A 252 -9.80 5.09 -28.91
CA ASP A 252 -11.18 5.39 -28.55
C ASP A 252 -11.24 6.68 -27.72
N LEU A 253 -11.58 7.77 -28.40
CA LEU A 253 -11.73 9.11 -27.81
C LEU A 253 -13.07 9.75 -28.24
N HIS A 254 -14.05 8.94 -28.65
CA HIS A 254 -15.30 9.46 -29.18
C HIS A 254 -16.00 10.35 -28.16
N GLY A 255 -16.22 11.62 -28.52
CA GLY A 255 -16.86 12.62 -27.67
C GLY A 255 -15.88 13.45 -26.82
N LEU A 256 -14.62 13.03 -26.68
CA LEU A 256 -13.58 13.84 -26.03
C LEU A 256 -12.93 14.78 -27.05
N LYS A 257 -12.74 16.04 -26.66
CA LYS A 257 -12.13 17.08 -27.53
C LYS A 257 -10.64 16.85 -27.78
N GLN A 258 -9.96 16.21 -26.84
CA GLN A 258 -8.53 15.92 -26.93
C GLN A 258 -8.16 14.73 -26.03
N LEU A 259 -7.02 14.09 -26.33
CA LEU A 259 -6.46 13.05 -25.47
C LEU A 259 -6.11 13.63 -24.08
N PRO A 260 -6.48 12.97 -22.97
CA PRO A 260 -6.10 13.43 -21.63
C PRO A 260 -4.57 13.46 -21.44
N GLY A 261 -4.00 14.67 -21.38
CA GLY A 261 -2.57 14.92 -21.18
C GLY A 261 -2.29 15.56 -19.81
N LEU A 262 -2.45 16.89 -19.71
CA LEU A 262 -2.25 17.65 -18.46
C LEU A 262 -3.11 17.10 -17.31
N ALA A 263 -4.38 16.80 -17.61
CA ALA A 263 -5.30 16.16 -16.68
C ALA A 263 -4.71 14.91 -16.02
N VAL A 264 -4.08 14.04 -16.81
CA VAL A 264 -3.48 12.80 -16.32
C VAL A 264 -2.25 13.09 -15.46
N GLN A 265 -1.40 14.03 -15.87
CA GLN A 265 -0.21 14.40 -15.10
C GLN A 265 -0.58 14.92 -13.71
N ARG A 266 -1.61 15.77 -13.62
CA ARG A 266 -2.08 16.32 -12.35
C ARG A 266 -2.79 15.30 -11.48
N LEU A 267 -3.56 14.37 -12.07
CA LEU A 267 -4.12 13.24 -11.33
C LEU A 267 -3.02 12.32 -10.78
N MET A 268 -1.97 12.03 -11.55
CA MET A 268 -0.81 11.26 -11.05
C MET A 268 -0.12 11.98 -9.88
N GLN A 269 0.04 13.30 -9.97
CA GLN A 269 0.60 14.11 -8.88
C GLN A 269 -0.26 14.05 -7.61
N GLN A 270 -1.57 13.88 -7.74
CA GLN A 270 -2.53 13.70 -6.64
C GLN A 270 -2.55 12.26 -6.09
N GLY A 271 -1.74 11.34 -6.62
CA GLY A 271 -1.61 9.97 -6.14
C GLY A 271 -2.37 8.91 -6.95
N TYR A 272 -3.05 9.28 -8.04
CA TYR A 272 -3.73 8.30 -8.89
C TYR A 272 -2.73 7.49 -9.73
N GLY A 273 -2.86 6.18 -9.73
CA GLY A 273 -2.10 5.32 -10.64
C GLY A 273 -2.55 5.52 -12.09
N PHE A 274 -1.61 5.64 -13.04
CA PHE A 274 -1.93 5.73 -14.45
C PHE A 274 -0.98 4.90 -15.31
N ALA A 275 -1.53 4.31 -16.37
CA ALA A 275 -0.77 3.79 -17.48
C ALA A 275 -1.49 4.05 -18.81
N ALA A 276 -0.71 4.33 -19.85
CA ALA A 276 -1.22 4.60 -21.18
C ALA A 276 -1.64 3.31 -21.91
N LYS A 277 -2.51 3.44 -22.93
CA LYS A 277 -2.95 2.35 -23.82
C LYS A 277 -3.71 1.22 -23.13
N ALA A 278 -4.53 1.60 -22.13
CA ALA A 278 -5.47 0.71 -21.45
C ALA A 278 -4.85 -0.57 -20.85
N THR A 279 -3.64 -0.47 -20.30
CA THR A 279 -2.95 -1.63 -19.71
C THR A 279 -3.71 -2.19 -18.50
N GLY A 280 -3.88 -3.52 -18.45
CA GLY A 280 -4.36 -4.18 -17.22
C GLY A 280 -3.28 -4.30 -16.14
N LYS A 281 -2.02 -3.96 -16.49
CA LYS A 281 -0.85 -4.01 -15.63
C LYS A 281 -0.44 -2.57 -15.30
N LEU A 282 -0.63 -2.16 -14.05
CA LEU A 282 -0.03 -0.96 -13.48
C LEU A 282 1.27 -1.38 -12.77
N PRO A 283 2.37 -0.62 -12.88
CA PRO A 283 3.55 -0.89 -12.07
C PRO A 283 3.18 -0.77 -10.58
N PRO A 284 3.55 -1.75 -9.74
CA PRO A 284 3.20 -1.74 -8.32
C PRO A 284 4.13 -0.81 -7.55
N CYS A 285 3.99 0.51 -7.72
CA CYS A 285 4.80 1.49 -6.98
C CYS A 285 4.03 2.81 -6.76
N PHE A 286 2.87 2.78 -6.09
CA PHE A 286 2.26 4.02 -5.58
C PHE A 286 1.66 3.77 -4.20
N ALA A 287 2.54 3.72 -3.20
CA ALA A 287 2.19 4.00 -1.82
C ALA A 287 3.17 5.08 -1.36
N SER A 288 2.72 6.34 -1.42
CA SER A 288 3.43 7.48 -0.81
C SER A 288 3.29 7.44 0.70
#